data_AF-A0AB33F7R7-F1
#
_entry.id   AF-A0AB33F7R7-F1
#
_cell.length_a   1.000
_cell.length_b   1.000
_cell.length_c   1.000
_cell.angle_alpha   90.00
_cell.angle_beta   90.00
_cell.angle_gamma   90.00
#
_symmetry.space_group_name_H-M   'P 1'
#
loop_
_entity.id
_entity.type
_entity.pdbx_description
1 polymer ?
#
loop_
_entity_poly.entity_id
_entity_poly.type
_entity_poly.pdbx_seq_one_letter_code
_entity_poly.pdbx_strand_id
1 'polypeptide(L)'
;MKIALMNEFSQAAKNPVILQQLNDVAGEQGHSVFNVGMDGDNDHRLTYIHLGIVASLLLNSKAVDFVVAGCGTGQGAMMSLNAHPGVFCGYCIEPTDAYLFAQVNNGNALSLAFAKGYGWGAEINVRYIFEKAFSGERGMGYPAERRESQQANAGILTQLKQATAKSYLDGLRAIDPELIKQAIGGERFQQCFFDNAQDAEIRNFVAGVLGKTEAAAA
;
A
#
# COMPACT_ATOMS: atom_id res chain seq x y z
N MET A 1 10.39 5.97 6.71
CA MET A 1 9.00 5.99 6.21
C MET A 1 8.10 5.24 7.17
N LYS A 2 6.80 5.55 7.19
CA LYS A 2 5.73 4.71 7.73
C LYS A 2 5.27 3.76 6.63
N ILE A 3 5.39 2.45 6.83
CA ILE A 3 5.15 1.43 5.82
C ILE A 3 4.02 0.52 6.31
N ALA A 4 2.93 0.42 5.56
CA ALA A 4 1.85 -0.52 5.83
C ALA A 4 2.07 -1.85 5.10
N LEU A 5 1.99 -2.98 5.80
CA LEU A 5 1.89 -4.31 5.23
C LEU A 5 0.43 -4.77 5.24
N MET A 6 -0.04 -5.32 4.12
CA MET A 6 -1.39 -5.88 4.04
C MET A 6 -1.48 -7.14 3.18
N ASN A 7 -1.92 -8.24 3.81
CA ASN A 7 -2.30 -9.47 3.12
C ASN A 7 -3.82 -9.63 3.08
N GLU A 8 -4.30 -10.26 2.01
CA GLU A 8 -5.69 -10.71 1.86
C GLU A 8 -5.79 -12.23 2.08
N PHE A 9 -7.03 -12.72 2.21
CA PHE A 9 -7.35 -14.05 2.76
C PHE A 9 -6.58 -15.21 2.12
N SER A 10 -6.29 -15.17 0.82
CA SER A 10 -5.63 -16.31 0.17
C SER A 10 -4.16 -16.46 0.59
N GLN A 11 -3.54 -15.41 1.13
CA GLN A 11 -2.14 -15.37 1.52
C GLN A 11 -1.94 -14.96 3.00
N ALA A 12 -3.01 -14.93 3.79
CA ALA A 12 -2.99 -14.48 5.18
C ALA A 12 -2.02 -15.32 6.04
N ALA A 13 -2.02 -16.65 5.87
CA ALA A 13 -1.07 -17.53 6.56
C ALA A 13 0.42 -17.20 6.34
N LYS A 14 0.79 -16.46 5.28
CA LYS A 14 2.17 -16.04 5.02
C LYS A 14 2.52 -14.68 5.63
N ASN A 15 1.54 -13.94 6.15
CA ASN A 15 1.76 -12.62 6.71
C ASN A 15 2.85 -12.60 7.80
N PRO A 16 2.91 -13.54 8.76
CA PRO A 16 3.96 -13.51 9.80
C PRO A 16 5.38 -13.58 9.23
N VAL A 17 5.61 -14.40 8.20
CA VAL A 17 6.93 -14.53 7.55
C VAL A 17 7.28 -13.26 6.78
N ILE A 18 6.33 -12.70 6.03
CA ILE A 18 6.53 -11.46 5.27
C ILE A 18 6.78 -10.28 6.21
N LEU A 19 6.01 -10.19 7.29
CA LEU A 19 6.13 -9.16 8.31
C LEU A 19 7.50 -9.21 8.98
N GLN A 20 8.02 -10.41 9.31
CA GLN A 20 9.35 -10.55 9.86
C GLN A 20 10.42 -9.96 8.93
N GLN A 21 10.39 -10.32 7.64
CA GLN A 21 11.37 -9.80 6.68
C GLN A 21 11.26 -8.27 6.52
N LEU A 22 10.03 -7.75 6.52
CA LEU A 22 9.80 -6.31 6.42
C LEU A 22 10.31 -5.57 7.65
N ASN A 23 10.04 -6.08 8.86
CA ASN A 23 10.49 -5.48 10.11
C ASN A 23 12.02 -5.45 10.22
N ASP A 24 12.69 -6.53 9.83
CA ASP A 24 14.16 -6.60 9.89
C ASP A 24 14.79 -5.50 9.02
N VAL A 25 14.37 -5.40 7.75
CA VAL A 25 14.89 -4.39 6.82
C VAL A 25 14.48 -2.98 7.22
N ALA A 26 13.21 -2.79 7.60
CA ALA A 26 12.71 -1.49 8.02
C ALA A 26 13.42 -0.97 9.28
N GLY A 27 13.70 -1.84 10.24
CA GLY A 27 14.40 -1.51 11.48
C GLY A 27 15.83 -1.01 11.21
N GLU A 28 16.56 -1.68 10.34
CA GLU A 28 17.91 -1.26 9.91
C GLU A 28 17.92 0.13 9.25
N GLN A 29 16.83 0.50 8.58
CA GLN A 29 16.70 1.75 7.83
C GLN A 29 15.89 2.83 8.57
N GLY A 30 15.56 2.62 9.85
CA GLY A 30 14.83 3.59 10.67
C GLY A 30 13.41 3.87 10.17
N HIS A 31 12.75 2.87 9.60
CA HIS A 31 11.37 2.93 9.15
C HIS A 31 10.42 2.29 10.18
N SER A 32 9.17 2.73 10.19
CA SER A 32 8.12 2.17 11.06
C SER A 32 7.18 1.30 10.24
N VAL A 33 6.86 0.10 10.72
CA VAL A 33 5.99 -0.85 10.03
C VAL A 33 4.65 -0.97 10.75
N PHE A 34 3.57 -0.98 9.97
CA PHE A 34 2.21 -1.18 10.44
C PHE A 34 1.61 -2.38 9.72
N ASN A 35 1.31 -3.47 10.43
CA ASN A 35 0.62 -4.62 9.85
C ASN A 35 -0.89 -4.38 9.89
N VAL A 36 -1.49 -3.99 8.77
CA VAL A 36 -2.89 -3.51 8.73
C VAL A 36 -3.83 -4.44 7.95
N GLY A 37 -3.29 -5.46 7.28
CA GLY A 37 -4.07 -6.51 6.64
C GLY A 37 -4.34 -7.70 7.56
N MET A 38 -4.60 -8.85 6.94
CA MET A 38 -4.77 -10.12 7.66
C MET A 38 -3.43 -10.66 8.16
N ASP A 39 -3.37 -11.18 9.39
CA ASP A 39 -2.19 -11.88 9.96
C ASP A 39 -2.32 -13.40 10.07
N GLY A 40 -3.44 -13.94 9.59
CA GLY A 40 -3.70 -15.37 9.56
C GLY A 40 -5.09 -15.65 9.01
N ASP A 41 -5.39 -16.93 8.80
CA ASP A 41 -6.62 -17.35 8.10
C ASP A 41 -7.91 -17.06 8.89
N ASN A 42 -7.82 -16.82 10.20
CA ASN A 42 -8.95 -16.55 11.10
C ASN A 42 -9.11 -15.06 11.46
N ASP A 43 -8.37 -14.16 10.82
CA ASP A 43 -8.48 -12.71 11.07
C ASP A 43 -9.68 -12.08 10.32
N HIS A 44 -9.94 -10.80 10.59
CA HIS A 44 -10.89 -9.97 9.85
C HIS A 44 -10.67 -10.07 8.35
N ARG A 45 -11.61 -10.74 7.67
CA ARG A 45 -11.41 -11.18 6.28
C ARG A 45 -11.29 -10.00 5.32
N LEU A 46 -10.19 -9.95 4.58
CA LEU A 46 -9.97 -9.02 3.47
C LEU A 46 -9.80 -9.80 2.16
N THR A 47 -10.24 -9.20 1.07
CA THR A 47 -9.91 -9.62 -0.31
C THR A 47 -8.99 -8.59 -0.93
N TYR A 48 -8.36 -8.90 -2.06
CA TYR A 48 -7.54 -7.92 -2.78
C TYR A 48 -8.28 -6.61 -3.16
N ILE A 49 -9.62 -6.63 -3.26
CA ILE A 49 -10.43 -5.42 -3.49
C ILE A 49 -10.40 -4.50 -2.26
N HIS A 50 -10.51 -5.08 -1.07
CA HIS A 50 -10.43 -4.33 0.18
C HIS A 50 -9.04 -3.73 0.38
N LEU A 51 -7.98 -4.42 -0.07
CA LEU A 51 -6.61 -3.89 -0.01
C LEU A 51 -6.47 -2.57 -0.79
N GLY A 52 -7.13 -2.44 -1.95
CA GLY A 52 -7.13 -1.17 -2.70
C GLY A 52 -7.74 -0.02 -1.92
N ILE A 53 -8.88 -0.25 -1.27
CA ILE A 53 -9.56 0.74 -0.42
C ILE A 53 -8.66 1.13 0.76
N VAL A 54 -8.14 0.14 1.50
CA VAL A 54 -7.25 0.35 2.66
C VAL A 54 -6.01 1.14 2.26
N ALA A 55 -5.31 0.73 1.21
CA ALA A 55 -4.12 1.43 0.72
C ALA A 55 -4.43 2.87 0.33
N SER A 56 -5.55 3.09 -0.38
CA SER A 56 -5.95 4.44 -0.79
C SER A 56 -6.20 5.35 0.40
N LEU A 57 -6.88 4.86 1.45
CA LEU A 57 -7.20 5.64 2.65
C LEU A 57 -5.93 5.99 3.41
N LEU A 58 -5.03 5.02 3.60
CA LEU A 58 -3.78 5.24 4.34
C LEU A 58 -2.84 6.21 3.61
N LEU A 59 -2.71 6.09 2.29
CA LEU A 59 -1.82 6.92 1.48
C LEU A 59 -2.38 8.34 1.27
N ASN A 60 -3.66 8.49 0.88
CA ASN A 60 -4.24 9.81 0.63
C ASN A 60 -4.43 10.62 1.92
N SER A 61 -4.67 9.96 3.06
CA SER A 61 -4.71 10.64 4.36
C SER A 61 -3.33 10.93 4.96
N LYS A 62 -2.24 10.49 4.31
CA LYS A 62 -0.87 10.56 4.82
C LYS A 62 -0.65 9.84 6.16
N ALA A 63 -1.49 8.83 6.46
CA ALA A 63 -1.29 7.96 7.61
C ALA A 63 -0.02 7.12 7.46
N VAL A 64 0.29 6.71 6.22
CA VAL A 64 1.53 6.02 5.85
C VAL A 64 2.13 6.62 4.60
N ASP A 65 3.44 6.40 4.40
CA ASP A 65 4.17 6.88 3.22
C ASP A 65 4.25 5.83 2.11
N PHE A 66 4.13 4.54 2.49
CA PHE A 66 4.27 3.42 1.56
C PHE A 66 3.39 2.23 1.95
N VAL A 67 2.95 1.47 0.95
CA VAL A 67 2.20 0.22 1.14
C VAL A 67 2.93 -0.96 0.50
N VAL A 68 3.10 -2.04 1.25
CA VAL A 68 3.42 -3.37 0.73
C VAL A 68 2.16 -4.22 0.80
N ALA A 69 1.71 -4.68 -0.37
CA ALA A 69 0.56 -5.56 -0.51
C ALA A 69 0.93 -6.76 -1.39
N GLY A 70 -0.04 -7.63 -1.62
CA GLY A 70 0.10 -8.71 -2.58
C GLY A 70 -1.04 -9.71 -2.49
N CYS A 71 -1.05 -10.66 -3.42
CA CYS A 71 -1.94 -11.80 -3.41
C CYS A 71 -1.19 -12.99 -4.04
N GLY A 72 -1.89 -14.07 -4.40
CA GLY A 72 -1.24 -15.26 -4.97
C GLY A 72 -0.30 -14.94 -6.15
N THR A 73 -0.70 -14.03 -7.04
CA THR A 73 0.13 -13.58 -8.17
C THR A 73 0.53 -12.11 -8.09
N GLY A 74 0.09 -11.37 -7.07
CA GLY A 74 0.22 -9.91 -6.98
C GLY A 74 -0.68 -9.11 -7.94
N GLN A 75 -1.26 -9.72 -8.97
CA GLN A 75 -1.99 -8.99 -10.01
C GLN A 75 -3.29 -8.36 -9.51
N GLY A 76 -4.11 -9.12 -8.76
CA GLY A 76 -5.39 -8.62 -8.23
C GLY A 76 -5.19 -7.42 -7.31
N ALA A 77 -4.23 -7.51 -6.39
CA ALA A 77 -3.90 -6.40 -5.50
C ALA A 77 -3.34 -5.20 -6.29
N MET A 78 -2.43 -5.41 -7.25
CA MET A 78 -1.90 -4.33 -8.09
C MET A 78 -3.01 -3.56 -8.83
N MET A 79 -3.94 -4.29 -9.48
CA MET A 79 -5.06 -3.68 -10.21
C MET A 79 -5.98 -2.92 -9.25
N SER A 80 -6.31 -3.52 -8.10
CA SER A 80 -7.18 -2.86 -7.12
C SER A 80 -6.55 -1.60 -6.54
N LEU A 81 -5.28 -1.63 -6.16
CA LEU A 81 -4.57 -0.47 -5.63
C LEU A 81 -4.49 0.65 -6.67
N ASN A 82 -4.16 0.32 -7.92
CA ASN A 82 -4.07 1.32 -8.99
C ASN A 82 -5.44 1.89 -9.44
N ALA A 83 -6.56 1.30 -9.05
CA ALA A 83 -7.88 1.86 -9.32
C ALA A 83 -8.14 3.17 -8.53
N HIS A 84 -7.37 3.44 -7.48
CA HIS A 84 -7.56 4.63 -6.65
C HIS A 84 -6.61 5.78 -7.07
N PRO A 85 -7.10 7.03 -7.13
CA PRO A 85 -6.22 8.19 -7.28
C PRO A 85 -5.31 8.34 -6.06
N GLY A 86 -4.11 8.89 -6.26
CA GLY A 86 -3.08 9.01 -5.22
C GLY A 86 -2.32 7.72 -4.90
N VAL A 87 -2.69 6.59 -5.51
CA VAL A 87 -1.99 5.30 -5.34
C VAL A 87 -1.29 4.90 -6.64
N PHE A 88 0.01 4.64 -6.55
CA PHE A 88 0.86 4.19 -7.65
C PHE A 88 1.53 2.89 -7.24
N CYS A 89 0.93 1.77 -7.63
CA CYS A 89 1.35 0.45 -7.19
C CYS A 89 2.13 -0.28 -8.28
N GLY A 90 3.40 -0.60 -8.00
CA GLY A 90 4.24 -1.40 -8.86
C GLY A 90 4.07 -2.89 -8.63
N TYR A 91 4.18 -3.69 -9.68
CA TYR A 91 4.39 -5.13 -9.54
C TYR A 91 5.87 -5.40 -9.26
N CYS A 92 6.17 -6.27 -8.30
CA CYS A 92 7.54 -6.57 -7.92
C CYS A 92 7.70 -8.06 -7.61
N ILE A 93 8.61 -8.74 -8.32
CA ILE A 93 8.88 -10.17 -8.13
C ILE A 93 10.34 -10.46 -7.80
N GLU A 94 11.24 -9.51 -8.04
CA GLU A 94 12.67 -9.64 -7.76
C GLU A 94 13.30 -8.28 -7.40
N PRO A 95 14.51 -8.25 -6.83
CA PRO A 95 15.10 -7.03 -6.26
C PRO A 95 15.36 -5.91 -7.29
N THR A 96 15.63 -6.26 -8.55
CA THR A 96 15.84 -5.27 -9.62
C THR A 96 14.55 -4.53 -9.93
N ASP A 97 13.40 -5.19 -9.90
CA ASP A 97 12.09 -4.54 -10.05
C ASP A 97 11.89 -3.48 -8.96
N ALA A 98 12.21 -3.81 -7.71
CA ALA A 98 12.07 -2.90 -6.57
C ALA A 98 12.94 -1.66 -6.75
N TYR A 99 14.21 -1.86 -7.12
CA TYR A 99 15.13 -0.76 -7.42
C TYR A 99 14.63 0.11 -8.58
N LEU A 100 14.28 -0.49 -9.72
CA LEU A 100 13.83 0.24 -10.90
C LEU A 100 12.51 0.97 -10.64
N PHE A 101 11.58 0.37 -9.90
CA PHE A 101 10.35 1.04 -9.49
C PHE A 101 10.62 2.27 -8.62
N ALA A 102 11.52 2.16 -7.65
CA ALA A 102 11.92 3.27 -6.79
C ALA A 102 12.58 4.41 -7.60
N GLN A 103 13.42 4.09 -8.58
CA GLN A 103 14.16 5.07 -9.38
C GLN A 103 13.34 5.70 -10.52
N VAL A 104 12.58 4.89 -11.25
CA VAL A 104 11.89 5.30 -12.49
C VAL A 104 10.48 5.78 -12.21
N ASN A 105 9.72 5.04 -11.41
CA ASN A 105 8.29 5.31 -11.19
C ASN A 105 8.05 6.18 -9.96
N ASN A 106 8.91 6.04 -8.94
CA ASN A 106 8.78 6.70 -7.65
C ASN A 106 7.38 6.54 -7.01
N GLY A 107 6.73 5.39 -7.22
CA GLY A 107 5.37 5.14 -6.71
C GLY A 107 5.35 4.81 -5.22
N ASN A 108 4.17 4.74 -4.61
CA ASN A 108 3.99 4.64 -3.16
C ASN A 108 3.40 3.29 -2.69
N ALA A 109 3.34 2.31 -3.58
CA ALA A 109 2.95 0.96 -3.21
C ALA A 109 3.64 -0.12 -4.06
N LEU A 110 3.81 -1.30 -3.47
CA LEU A 110 4.22 -2.52 -4.18
C LEU A 110 3.20 -3.63 -3.97
N SER A 111 2.98 -4.41 -5.02
CA SER A 111 2.21 -5.65 -5.00
C SER A 111 3.10 -6.84 -5.37
N LEU A 112 3.25 -7.77 -4.45
CA LEU A 112 4.11 -8.95 -4.59
C LEU A 112 3.28 -10.23 -4.85
N ALA A 113 3.94 -11.23 -5.44
CA ALA A 113 3.38 -12.57 -5.62
C ALA A 113 3.75 -13.48 -4.43
N PHE A 114 2.76 -13.79 -3.59
CA PHE A 114 2.98 -14.63 -2.40
C PHE A 114 2.60 -16.11 -2.59
N ALA A 115 2.25 -16.55 -3.81
CA ALA A 115 2.05 -17.97 -4.14
C ALA A 115 2.76 -18.38 -5.42
N LYS A 116 2.52 -17.69 -6.55
CA LYS A 116 3.18 -17.98 -7.82
C LYS A 116 4.68 -17.71 -7.71
N GLY A 117 5.48 -18.77 -7.79
CA GLY A 117 6.93 -18.68 -7.63
C GLY A 117 7.39 -18.58 -6.17
N TYR A 118 6.47 -18.68 -5.21
CA TYR A 118 6.78 -18.59 -3.78
C TYR A 118 7.10 -19.98 -3.21
N GLY A 119 8.32 -20.45 -3.49
CA GLY A 119 8.85 -21.74 -3.05
C GLY A 119 9.97 -21.60 -2.00
N TRP A 120 10.94 -22.52 -2.06
CA TRP A 120 12.10 -22.47 -1.16
C TRP A 120 12.93 -21.21 -1.38
N GLY A 121 13.22 -20.48 -0.29
CA GLY A 121 13.97 -19.22 -0.33
C GLY A 121 13.16 -18.00 -0.78
N ALA A 122 11.84 -18.11 -0.95
CA ALA A 122 11.00 -16.99 -1.35
C ALA A 122 10.97 -15.87 -0.30
N GLU A 123 11.10 -16.20 0.99
CA GLU A 123 11.26 -15.25 2.08
C GLU A 123 12.57 -14.45 1.97
N ILE A 124 13.64 -15.08 1.48
CA ILE A 124 14.92 -14.40 1.21
C ILE A 124 14.76 -13.42 0.06
N ASN A 125 14.07 -13.83 -1.01
CA ASN A 125 13.75 -12.92 -2.12
C ASN A 125 12.88 -11.73 -1.66
N VAL A 126 11.90 -11.97 -0.77
CA VAL A 126 11.09 -10.89 -0.16
C VAL A 126 11.97 -9.92 0.62
N ARG A 127 12.93 -10.41 1.42
CA ARG A 127 13.91 -9.55 2.11
C ARG A 127 14.70 -8.70 1.11
N TYR A 128 15.26 -9.30 0.06
CA TYR A 128 16.04 -8.57 -0.94
C TYR A 128 15.21 -7.52 -1.69
N ILE A 129 13.94 -7.80 -1.98
CA ILE A 129 13.00 -6.81 -2.50
C ILE A 129 12.88 -5.63 -1.55
N PHE A 130 12.67 -5.86 -0.26
CA PHE A 130 12.55 -4.79 0.73
C PHE A 130 13.84 -3.98 0.88
N GLU A 131 15.01 -4.63 0.88
CA GLU A 131 16.29 -3.94 0.91
C GLU A 131 16.39 -2.92 -0.23
N LYS A 132 16.03 -3.32 -1.46
CA LYS A 132 16.08 -2.45 -2.63
C LYS A 132 14.95 -1.44 -2.72
N ALA A 133 13.75 -1.77 -2.22
CA ALA A 133 12.60 -0.87 -2.23
C ALA A 133 12.77 0.33 -1.29
N PHE A 134 13.49 0.15 -0.18
CA PHE A 134 13.54 1.15 0.89
C PHE A 134 14.92 1.80 1.08
N SER A 135 15.98 1.24 0.48
CA SER A 135 17.31 1.88 0.53
C SER A 135 17.47 3.02 -0.48
N GLY A 136 18.25 4.03 -0.09
CA GLY A 136 18.72 5.09 -0.98
C GLY A 136 17.67 6.15 -1.34
N GLU A 137 18.07 7.07 -2.23
CA GLU A 137 17.18 8.11 -2.75
C GLU A 137 16.26 7.56 -3.85
N ARG A 138 15.03 8.05 -3.90
CA ARG A 138 14.00 7.62 -4.86
C ARG A 138 13.80 8.66 -5.97
N GLY A 139 13.35 8.21 -7.14
CA GLY A 139 13.08 9.09 -8.27
C GLY A 139 14.35 9.63 -8.95
N MET A 140 15.51 9.00 -8.76
CA MET A 140 16.78 9.45 -9.36
C MET A 140 16.98 8.94 -10.79
N GLY A 141 15.99 8.24 -11.34
CA GLY A 141 15.97 7.74 -12.70
C GLY A 141 16.97 6.63 -12.98
N TYR A 142 16.59 5.73 -13.90
CA TYR A 142 17.49 4.71 -14.40
C TYR A 142 17.19 4.36 -15.87
N PRO A 143 18.19 4.38 -16.76
CA PRO A 143 19.55 4.85 -16.53
C PRO A 143 19.57 6.37 -16.26
N ALA A 144 20.62 6.86 -15.60
CA ALA A 144 20.62 8.19 -14.95
C ALA A 144 20.38 9.35 -15.94
N GLU A 145 20.85 9.21 -17.17
CA GLU A 145 20.66 10.16 -18.27
C GLU A 145 19.19 10.33 -18.70
N ARG A 146 18.28 9.46 -18.24
CA ARG A 146 16.83 9.54 -18.52
C ARG A 146 16.02 10.15 -17.37
N ARG A 147 16.67 10.58 -16.27
CA ARG A 147 16.02 11.08 -15.04
C ARG A 147 14.95 12.14 -15.33
N GLU A 148 15.30 13.21 -16.05
CA GLU A 148 14.38 14.33 -16.29
C GLU A 148 13.11 13.88 -17.02
N SER A 149 13.25 13.04 -18.05
CA SER A 149 12.13 12.48 -18.80
C SER A 149 11.26 11.57 -17.92
N GLN A 150 11.87 10.76 -17.06
CA GLN A 150 11.15 9.85 -16.17
C GLN A 150 10.37 10.60 -15.09
N GLN A 151 10.99 11.61 -14.46
CA GLN A 151 10.33 12.47 -13.48
C GLN A 151 9.15 13.25 -14.10
N ALA A 152 9.33 13.81 -15.30
CA ALA A 152 8.25 14.48 -16.02
C ALA A 152 7.06 13.54 -16.29
N ASN A 153 7.34 12.31 -16.74
CA ASN A 153 6.29 11.32 -17.01
C ASN A 153 5.57 10.82 -15.75
N ALA A 154 6.26 10.68 -14.62
CA ALA A 154 5.61 10.38 -13.34
C ALA A 154 4.63 11.49 -12.91
N GLY A 155 5.00 12.76 -13.16
CA GLY A 155 4.11 13.91 -12.99
C GLY A 155 2.88 13.87 -13.92
N ILE A 156 3.08 13.56 -15.20
CA ILE A 156 1.99 13.40 -16.17
C ILE A 156 1.04 12.27 -15.77
N LEU A 157 1.55 11.13 -15.29
CA LEU A 157 0.72 10.03 -14.80
C LEU A 157 -0.14 10.46 -13.61
N THR A 158 0.39 11.29 -12.72
CA THR A 158 -0.38 11.86 -11.61
C THR A 158 -1.55 12.69 -12.12
N GLN A 159 -1.32 13.58 -13.09
CA GLN A 159 -2.37 14.39 -13.71
C GLN A 159 -3.41 13.52 -14.44
N LEU A 160 -2.97 12.48 -15.15
CA LEU A 160 -3.85 11.54 -15.85
C LEU A 160 -4.79 10.81 -14.87
N LYS A 161 -4.26 10.34 -13.73
CA LYS A 161 -5.08 9.67 -12.70
C LYS A 161 -6.10 10.62 -12.08
N GLN A 162 -5.76 11.89 -11.89
CA GLN A 162 -6.71 12.90 -11.40
C GLN A 162 -7.81 13.17 -12.45
N ALA A 163 -7.46 13.31 -13.72
CA ALA A 163 -8.40 13.63 -14.78
C ALA A 163 -9.38 12.49 -15.12
N THR A 164 -8.99 11.23 -14.86
CA THR A 164 -9.78 10.04 -15.19
C THR A 164 -10.59 9.49 -14.00
N ALA A 165 -10.47 10.10 -12.82
CA ALA A 165 -11.17 9.69 -11.61
C ALA A 165 -12.17 10.77 -11.15
N LYS A 166 -13.12 10.37 -10.31
CA LYS A 166 -13.89 11.31 -9.48
C LYS A 166 -12.95 12.02 -8.49
N SER A 167 -13.43 13.08 -7.83
CA SER A 167 -12.79 13.56 -6.61
C SER A 167 -12.64 12.39 -5.63
N TYR A 168 -11.58 12.38 -4.81
CA TYR A 168 -11.27 11.19 -4.00
C TYR A 168 -12.43 10.77 -3.08
N LEU A 169 -13.01 11.74 -2.35
CA LEU A 169 -14.14 11.48 -1.45
C LEU A 169 -15.43 11.11 -2.20
N ASP A 170 -15.71 11.71 -3.36
CA ASP A 170 -16.89 11.32 -4.15
C ASP A 170 -16.72 9.93 -4.78
N GLY A 171 -15.48 9.56 -5.10
CA GLY A 171 -15.10 8.19 -5.45
C GLY A 171 -15.43 7.22 -4.32
N LEU A 172 -14.96 7.50 -3.10
CA LEU A 172 -15.23 6.67 -1.93
C LEU A 172 -16.74 6.55 -1.62
N ARG A 173 -17.49 7.66 -1.68
CA ARG A 173 -18.96 7.66 -1.45
C ARG A 173 -19.74 6.89 -2.52
N ALA A 174 -19.15 6.68 -3.69
CA ALA A 174 -19.78 5.94 -4.79
C ALA A 174 -19.47 4.44 -4.77
N ILE A 175 -18.53 3.98 -3.94
CA ILE A 175 -18.26 2.55 -3.73
C ILE A 175 -19.39 1.95 -2.87
N ASP A 176 -19.68 0.67 -3.08
CA ASP A 176 -20.60 -0.09 -2.22
C ASP A 176 -20.24 0.11 -0.73
N PRO A 177 -21.16 0.65 0.09
CA PRO A 177 -20.91 0.89 1.50
C PRO A 177 -20.43 -0.35 2.27
N GLU A 178 -20.86 -1.55 1.88
CA GLU A 178 -20.43 -2.79 2.54
C GLU A 178 -18.97 -3.13 2.21
N LEU A 179 -18.48 -2.81 1.00
CA LEU A 179 -17.05 -2.93 0.69
C LEU A 179 -16.21 -1.94 1.51
N ILE A 180 -16.68 -0.71 1.69
CA ILE A 180 -15.99 0.27 2.53
C ILE A 180 -15.94 -0.21 3.97
N LYS A 181 -17.08 -0.59 4.56
CA LYS A 181 -17.16 -1.10 5.93
C LYS A 181 -16.27 -2.31 6.15
N GLN A 182 -16.29 -3.28 5.23
CA GLN A 182 -15.43 -4.45 5.32
C GLN A 182 -13.96 -4.08 5.21
N ALA A 183 -13.57 -3.13 4.36
CA ALA A 183 -12.17 -2.70 4.26
C ALA A 183 -11.65 -2.04 5.53
N ILE A 184 -12.47 -1.22 6.21
CA ILE A 184 -12.07 -0.44 7.38
C ILE A 184 -12.37 -1.11 8.73
N GLY A 185 -13.01 -2.28 8.71
CA GLY A 185 -13.48 -2.96 9.92
C GLY A 185 -12.37 -3.48 10.83
N GLY A 186 -11.19 -3.81 10.29
CA GLY A 186 -10.10 -4.41 11.06
C GLY A 186 -9.48 -3.45 12.10
N GLU A 187 -9.25 -3.95 13.32
CA GLU A 187 -8.74 -3.13 14.43
C GLU A 187 -7.39 -2.49 14.13
N ARG A 188 -6.47 -3.23 13.48
CA ARG A 188 -5.13 -2.75 13.12
C ARG A 188 -5.16 -1.65 12.06
N PHE A 189 -6.08 -1.74 11.11
CA PHE A 189 -6.33 -0.63 10.18
C PHE A 189 -6.78 0.59 10.95
N GLN A 190 -7.81 0.46 11.80
CA GLN A 190 -8.38 1.58 12.52
C GLN A 190 -7.33 2.26 13.42
N GLN A 191 -6.54 1.48 14.16
CA GLN A 191 -5.45 2.01 14.97
C GLN A 191 -4.44 2.79 14.12
N CYS A 192 -3.87 2.16 13.09
CA CYS A 192 -2.91 2.81 12.21
C CYS A 192 -3.48 4.10 11.58
N PHE A 193 -4.73 4.05 11.11
CA PHE A 193 -5.39 5.17 10.45
C PHE A 193 -5.65 6.31 11.42
N PHE A 194 -6.34 6.08 12.55
CA PHE A 194 -6.71 7.16 13.47
C PHE A 194 -5.52 7.74 14.23
N ASP A 195 -4.45 6.95 14.45
CA ASP A 195 -3.24 7.44 15.10
C ASP A 195 -2.39 8.33 14.17
N ASN A 196 -2.52 8.19 12.84
CA ASN A 196 -1.57 8.81 11.90
C ASN A 196 -2.19 9.66 10.78
N ALA A 197 -3.47 9.49 10.46
CA ALA A 197 -4.12 10.22 9.38
C ALA A 197 -4.10 11.73 9.65
N GLN A 198 -3.74 12.51 8.63
CA GLN A 198 -3.56 13.96 8.70
C GLN A 198 -4.66 14.74 7.96
N ASP A 199 -5.42 14.06 7.09
CA ASP A 199 -6.51 14.68 6.33
C ASP A 199 -7.84 14.58 7.10
N ALA A 200 -8.34 15.72 7.57
CA ALA A 200 -9.53 15.79 8.40
C ALA A 200 -10.80 15.31 7.65
N GLU A 201 -10.92 15.55 6.35
CA GLU A 201 -12.11 15.13 5.61
C GLU A 201 -12.15 13.62 5.41
N ILE A 202 -11.00 13.01 5.08
CA ILE A 202 -10.88 11.54 4.98
C ILE A 202 -11.10 10.90 6.36
N ARG A 203 -10.56 11.48 7.45
CA ARG A 203 -10.81 11.00 8.82
C ARG A 203 -12.29 11.02 9.18
N ASN A 204 -12.96 12.14 8.94
CA ASN A 204 -14.39 12.29 9.18
C ASN A 204 -15.22 11.30 8.36
N PHE A 205 -14.84 11.04 7.10
CA PHE A 205 -15.49 10.03 6.27
C PHE A 205 -15.39 8.64 6.92
N VAL A 206 -14.18 8.20 7.30
CA VAL A 206 -13.97 6.88 7.93
C VAL A 206 -14.68 6.78 9.28
N ALA A 207 -14.62 7.82 10.11
CA ALA A 207 -15.33 7.88 11.39
C ALA A 207 -16.85 7.76 11.20
N GLY A 208 -17.40 8.48 10.21
CA GLY A 208 -18.83 8.43 9.87
C GLY A 208 -19.28 7.03 9.41
N VAL A 209 -18.47 6.34 8.60
CA VAL A 209 -18.80 4.95 8.20
C VAL A 209 -18.75 3.99 9.39
N LEU A 210 -17.85 4.20 10.34
CA LEU A 210 -17.74 3.40 11.57
C LEU A 210 -18.77 3.78 12.66
N GLY A 211 -19.55 4.84 12.47
CA GLY A 211 -20.45 5.37 13.50
C GLY A 211 -19.73 5.98 14.70
N LYS A 212 -18.46 6.38 14.54
CA LYS A 212 -17.67 7.08 15.57
C LYS A 212 -17.93 8.58 15.48
N THR A 213 -18.16 9.24 16.60
CA THR A 213 -18.14 10.70 16.69
C THR A 213 -16.70 11.14 16.93
N GLU A 214 -16.00 11.68 15.92
CA GLU A 214 -14.71 12.33 16.19
C GLU A 214 -14.97 13.64 16.94
N ALA A 215 -14.34 13.80 18.10
CA ALA A 215 -14.18 15.13 18.68
C ALA A 215 -13.35 15.95 17.69
N ALA A 216 -13.82 17.14 17.32
CA ALA A 216 -13.06 18.05 16.48
C ALA A 216 -11.62 18.15 17.01
N ALA A 217 -10.64 17.75 16.20
CA ALA A 217 -9.24 17.90 16.55
C ALA A 217 -8.98 19.38 16.86
N ALA A 218 -8.57 19.66 18.10
CA ALA A 218 -8.23 21.00 18.58
C ALA A 218 -6.92 21.49 17.96
#